data_AF-A0A918VSG1-F1
#
_entry.id   AF-A0A918VSG1-F1
#
_cell.length_a   1.000
_cell.length_b   1.000
_cell.length_c   1.000
_cell.angle_alpha   90.00
_cell.angle_beta   90.00
_cell.angle_gamma   90.00
#
_symmetry.space_group_name_H-M   'P 1'
#
loop_
_entity.id
_entity.type
_entity.pdbx_description
1 polymer ?
#
loop_
_entity_poly.entity_id
_entity_poly.type
_entity_poly.pdbx_seq_one_letter_code
_entity_poly.pdbx_strand_id
1 'polypeptide(L)'
;MLLMGIALMPLVRAAIGIDTEIQMSFLTVISLLIAGLMCGLTAMLLLVRRQPKLKTHLAQTHDRTTAAWIHASGLLLFTGIPLLNFLVCYYLWVTRRSQSEYLDYQGREAICFQITTYLYLLMCLFMAYIIVGALAIPLLLLFHLIATVVAIMVTLNGRLFRYPANISIIERTPSVTPAST
;
A
#
# COMPACT_ATOMS: atom_id res chain seq x y z
N MET A 1 2.56 5.24 22.53
CA MET A 1 3.70 5.06 23.46
C MET A 1 3.52 3.83 24.35
N LEU A 2 2.36 3.59 24.97
CA LEU A 2 2.12 2.42 25.85
C LEU A 2 2.29 1.06 25.14
N LEU A 3 1.71 0.88 23.94
CA LEU A 3 1.79 -0.37 23.17
C LEU A 3 3.21 -0.70 22.68
N MET A 4 4.03 0.33 22.43
CA MET A 4 5.40 0.17 21.95
C MET A 4 6.33 -0.36 23.06
N GLY A 5 6.05 0.01 24.31
CA GLY A 5 6.74 -0.56 25.49
C GLY A 5 6.43 -2.04 25.69
N ILE A 6 5.17 -2.46 25.51
CA ILE A 6 4.74 -3.87 25.63
C ILE A 6 5.35 -4.74 24.53
N ALA A 7 5.45 -4.23 23.30
CA ALA A 7 6.03 -4.95 22.17
C ALA A 7 7.53 -5.25 22.35
N LEU A 8 8.27 -4.30 22.93
CA LEU A 8 9.73 -4.39 23.06
C LEU A 8 10.18 -5.08 24.35
N MET A 9 9.31 -5.14 25.37
CA MET A 9 9.62 -5.69 26.68
C MET A 9 10.19 -7.13 26.67
N PRO A 10 9.64 -8.12 25.94
CA PRO A 10 10.23 -9.45 25.91
C PRO A 10 11.59 -9.49 25.20
N LEU A 11 11.79 -8.65 24.18
CA LEU A 11 13.09 -8.53 23.50
C LEU A 11 14.14 -7.89 24.41
N VAL A 12 13.76 -6.83 25.14
CA VAL A 12 14.63 -6.14 26.09
C VAL A 12 14.98 -7.05 27.28
N ARG A 13 14.00 -7.80 27.83
CA ARG A 13 14.25 -8.74 28.92
C ARG A 13 15.19 -9.88 28.52
N ALA A 14 15.02 -10.42 27.31
CA ALA A 14 15.95 -11.41 26.76
C ALA A 14 17.35 -10.82 26.52
N ALA A 15 17.45 -9.60 25.97
CA ALA A 15 18.72 -8.92 25.72
C ALA A 15 19.51 -8.59 27.00
N ILE A 16 18.81 -8.35 28.12
CA ILE A 16 19.40 -8.11 29.45
C ILE A 16 19.69 -9.44 30.18
N GLY A 17 19.34 -10.60 29.59
CA GLY A 17 19.59 -11.92 30.17
C GLY A 17 18.67 -12.27 31.35
N ILE A 18 17.54 -11.57 31.48
CA ILE A 18 16.54 -11.81 32.55
C ILE A 18 15.74 -13.07 32.24
N ASP A 19 15.37 -13.27 30.96
CA ASP A 19 14.64 -14.45 30.51
C ASP A 19 15.53 -15.28 29.58
N THR A 20 15.65 -16.58 29.86
CA THR A 20 16.39 -17.53 29.01
C THR A 20 15.60 -17.95 27.77
N GLU A 21 14.29 -17.72 27.77
CA GLU A 21 13.40 -18.04 26.66
C GLU A 21 12.51 -16.84 26.30
N ILE A 22 12.36 -16.59 25.00
CA ILE A 22 11.48 -15.54 24.48
C ILE A 22 10.06 -16.11 24.39
N GLN A 23 9.26 -15.96 25.46
CA GLN A 23 7.82 -16.21 25.38
C GLN A 23 7.13 -15.06 24.64
N MET A 24 6.90 -15.24 23.34
CA MET A 24 6.09 -14.31 22.55
C MET A 24 4.61 -14.63 22.72
N SER A 25 3.94 -13.85 23.56
CA SER A 25 2.48 -13.91 23.64
C SER A 25 1.85 -13.48 22.31
N PHE A 26 0.66 -13.98 22.00
CA PHE A 26 -0.12 -13.54 20.83
C PHE A 26 -0.26 -12.00 20.78
N LEU A 27 -0.42 -11.35 21.93
CA LEU A 27 -0.52 -9.90 22.05
C LEU A 27 0.80 -9.18 21.72
N THR A 28 1.94 -9.78 22.07
CA THR A 28 3.27 -9.27 21.70
C THR A 28 3.44 -9.27 20.18
N VAL A 29 3.01 -10.34 19.50
CA VAL A 29 3.07 -10.44 18.04
C VAL A 29 2.21 -9.36 17.37
N ILE A 30 0.95 -9.19 17.81
CA ILE A 30 0.08 -8.13 17.28
C ILE A 30 0.72 -6.74 17.50
N SER A 31 1.29 -6.50 18.68
CA SER A 31 1.92 -5.22 19.00
C SER A 31 3.14 -4.92 18.10
N LEU A 32 3.97 -5.94 17.82
CA LEU A 32 5.09 -5.82 16.88
C LEU A 32 4.62 -5.56 15.45
N LEU A 33 3.57 -6.24 14.99
CA LEU A 33 2.98 -6.03 13.66
C LEU A 33 2.43 -4.61 13.51
N ILE A 34 1.72 -4.09 14.51
CA ILE A 34 1.21 -2.72 14.52
C ILE A 34 2.37 -1.71 14.45
N ALA A 35 3.41 -1.90 15.27
CA ALA A 35 4.57 -1.01 15.27
C ALA A 35 5.32 -1.02 13.93
N GLY A 36 5.54 -2.21 13.35
CA GLY A 36 6.17 -2.38 12.04
C GLY A 36 5.36 -1.75 10.92
N LEU A 37 4.04 -1.95 10.91
CA LEU A 37 3.14 -1.33 9.94
C LEU A 37 3.06 0.18 10.08
N MET A 38 3.11 0.72 11.30
CA MET A 38 3.15 2.17 11.50
C MET A 38 4.43 2.80 10.96
N CYS A 39 5.57 2.16 11.19
CA CYS A 39 6.85 2.56 10.62
C CYS A 39 6.82 2.49 9.08
N GLY A 40 6.36 1.36 8.53
CA GLY A 40 6.24 1.14 7.09
C GLY A 40 5.30 2.14 6.42
N LEU A 41 4.12 2.38 6.99
CA LEU A 41 3.15 3.35 6.49
C LEU A 41 3.73 4.77 6.51
N THR A 42 4.46 5.13 7.56
CA THR A 42 5.16 6.42 7.63
C THR A 42 6.17 6.55 6.49
N ALA A 43 6.98 5.51 6.25
CA ALA A 43 7.93 5.48 5.15
C ALA A 43 7.24 5.60 3.78
N MET A 44 6.13 4.87 3.56
CA MET A 44 5.33 4.94 2.33
C MET A 44 4.80 6.36 2.09
N LEU A 45 4.24 7.00 3.13
CA LEU A 45 3.73 8.36 3.04
C LEU A 45 4.85 9.37 2.75
N LEU A 46 6.03 9.20 3.35
CA LEU A 46 7.19 10.04 3.06
C LEU A 46 7.69 9.86 1.63
N LEU A 47 7.76 8.63 1.12
CA LEU A 47 8.15 8.36 -0.27
C LEU A 47 7.18 9.00 -1.27
N VAL A 48 5.88 8.86 -1.02
CA VAL A 48 4.85 9.47 -1.86
C VAL A 48 4.89 11.00 -1.80
N ARG A 49 5.10 11.59 -0.63
CA ARG A 49 5.18 13.06 -0.48
C ARG A 49 6.40 13.67 -1.16
N ARG A 50 7.48 12.92 -1.34
CA ARG A 50 8.69 13.38 -2.04
C ARG A 50 8.53 13.49 -3.55
N GLN A 51 7.43 12.99 -4.11
CA GLN A 51 7.24 12.96 -5.55
C GLN A 51 6.78 14.32 -6.09
N PRO A 52 7.54 14.94 -7.02
CA PRO A 52 7.13 16.22 -7.60
C PRO A 52 5.87 16.02 -8.45
N LYS A 53 5.04 17.07 -8.51
CA LYS A 53 3.96 17.17 -9.48
C LYS A 53 4.60 17.38 -10.87
N LEU A 54 4.26 16.50 -11.81
CA LEU A 54 4.65 16.67 -13.21
C LEU A 54 3.77 17.77 -13.82
N LYS A 55 4.39 18.67 -14.60
CA LYS A 55 3.67 19.72 -15.35
C LYS A 55 3.33 19.28 -16.77
N THR A 56 4.17 18.43 -17.34
CA THR A 56 4.07 17.99 -18.73
C THR A 56 4.56 16.55 -18.82
N HIS A 57 3.93 15.75 -19.67
CA HIS A 57 4.36 14.39 -19.99
C HIS A 57 5.10 14.40 -21.32
N LEU A 58 6.20 13.64 -21.41
CA LEU A 58 7.10 13.59 -22.56
C LEU A 58 6.43 13.00 -23.81
N ALA A 59 5.47 12.10 -23.63
CA ALA A 59 4.68 11.48 -24.69
C ALA A 59 3.24 11.22 -24.20
N GLN A 60 2.30 10.98 -25.12
CA GLN A 60 0.93 10.54 -24.80
C GLN A 60 0.73 9.06 -25.18
N THR A 61 1.64 8.20 -24.75
CA THR A 61 1.53 6.76 -25.02
C THR A 61 0.61 6.09 -24.02
N HIS A 62 -0.37 5.32 -24.50
CA HIS A 62 -1.22 4.48 -23.64
C HIS A 62 -0.54 3.12 -23.42
N ASP A 63 0.51 3.08 -22.58
CA ASP A 63 1.17 1.82 -22.23
C ASP A 63 0.33 1.01 -21.23
N ARG A 64 -0.55 0.20 -21.80
CA ARG A 64 -1.48 -0.69 -21.10
C ARG A 64 -0.75 -1.77 -20.31
N THR A 65 0.37 -2.25 -20.85
CA THR A 65 1.14 -3.35 -20.26
C THR A 65 1.84 -2.91 -19.00
N THR A 66 2.51 -1.75 -19.03
CA THR A 66 3.11 -1.15 -17.84
C THR A 66 2.05 -0.82 -16.80
N ALA A 67 0.90 -0.25 -17.19
CA ALA A 67 -0.18 0.02 -16.25
C ALA A 67 -0.66 -1.27 -15.56
N ALA A 68 -0.86 -2.35 -16.33
CA ALA A 68 -1.22 -3.65 -15.79
C ALA A 68 -0.17 -4.20 -14.82
N TRP A 69 1.13 -4.06 -15.13
CA TRP A 69 2.22 -4.46 -14.22
C TRP A 69 2.26 -3.65 -12.93
N ILE A 70 1.98 -2.34 -13.00
CA ILE A 70 1.84 -1.49 -11.82
C ILE A 70 0.74 -2.03 -10.90
N HIS A 71 -0.44 -2.38 -11.44
CA HIS A 71 -1.50 -2.98 -10.63
C HIS A 71 -1.15 -4.40 -10.15
N ALA A 72 -0.55 -5.23 -11.01
CA ALA A 72 -0.16 -6.61 -10.69
C ALA A 72 0.85 -6.68 -9.55
N SER A 73 1.69 -5.65 -9.35
CA SER A 73 2.57 -5.55 -8.19
C SER A 73 1.84 -5.64 -6.85
N GLY A 74 0.54 -5.27 -6.80
CA GLY A 74 -0.31 -5.46 -5.62
C GLY A 74 -0.40 -6.91 -5.17
N LEU A 75 -0.39 -7.88 -6.10
CA LEU A 75 -0.44 -9.30 -5.80
C LEU A 75 0.78 -9.80 -5.02
N LEU A 76 1.89 -9.05 -5.01
CA LEU A 76 3.05 -9.38 -4.19
C LEU A 76 2.75 -9.31 -2.69
N LEU A 77 1.62 -8.71 -2.27
CA LEU A 77 1.15 -8.74 -0.89
C LEU A 77 1.03 -10.19 -0.37
N PHE A 78 0.63 -11.13 -1.23
CA PHE A 78 0.43 -12.54 -0.88
C PHE A 78 1.73 -13.33 -0.72
N THR A 79 2.88 -12.77 -1.09
CA THR A 79 4.20 -13.40 -0.85
C THR A 79 4.60 -13.38 0.63
N GLY A 80 3.94 -12.55 1.45
CA GLY A 80 4.27 -12.35 2.85
C GLY A 80 5.50 -11.46 3.09
N ILE A 81 6.18 -10.98 2.04
CA ILE A 81 7.30 -10.05 2.17
C ILE A 81 6.74 -8.64 2.45
N PRO A 82 7.04 -8.04 3.62
CA PRO A 82 6.49 -6.74 3.99
C PRO A 82 6.85 -5.65 2.98
N LEU A 83 5.87 -4.81 2.62
CA LEU A 83 6.03 -3.64 1.74
C LEU A 83 6.48 -3.91 0.30
N LEU A 84 6.77 -5.16 -0.08
CA LEU A 84 7.29 -5.49 -1.41
C LEU A 84 6.34 -5.06 -2.54
N ASN A 85 5.04 -5.30 -2.36
CA ASN A 85 3.99 -4.85 -3.27
C ASN A 85 4.04 -3.34 -3.53
N PHE A 86 4.17 -2.54 -2.47
CA PHE A 86 4.26 -1.10 -2.59
C PHE A 86 5.56 -0.65 -3.24
N LEU A 87 6.70 -1.22 -2.85
CA LEU A 87 8.01 -0.83 -3.38
C LEU A 87 8.10 -1.11 -4.89
N VAL A 88 7.62 -2.26 -5.34
CA VAL A 88 7.58 -2.60 -6.77
C VAL A 88 6.60 -1.69 -7.51
N CYS A 89 5.39 -1.46 -6.98
CA CYS A 89 4.42 -0.52 -7.55
C CYS A 89 5.03 0.88 -7.73
N TYR A 90 5.66 1.38 -6.68
CA TYR A 90 6.27 2.70 -6.64
C TYR A 90 7.44 2.82 -7.62
N TYR A 91 8.31 1.82 -7.68
CA TYR A 91 9.43 1.78 -8.63
C TYR A 91 8.96 1.78 -10.08
N LEU A 92 7.99 0.92 -10.43
CA LEU A 92 7.43 0.85 -11.78
C LEU A 92 6.76 2.16 -12.21
N TRP A 93 6.03 2.81 -11.29
CA TRP A 93 5.42 4.11 -11.55
C TRP A 93 6.45 5.22 -11.70
N VAL A 94 7.38 5.39 -10.76
CA VAL A 94 8.35 6.52 -10.78
C VAL A 94 9.22 6.51 -12.04
N THR A 95 9.59 5.33 -12.53
CA THR A 95 10.45 5.20 -13.73
C THR A 95 9.74 5.56 -15.03
N ARG A 96 8.40 5.48 -15.10
CA ARG A 96 7.64 5.67 -16.35
C ARG A 96 6.57 6.77 -16.30
N ARG A 97 6.28 7.33 -15.13
CA ARG A 97 5.23 8.36 -14.95
C ARG A 97 5.43 9.65 -15.75
N SER A 98 6.68 10.03 -16.06
CA SER A 98 6.97 11.20 -16.89
C SER A 98 6.65 10.96 -18.38
N GLN A 99 6.49 9.70 -18.79
CA GLN A 99 6.30 9.33 -20.20
C GLN A 99 4.85 9.41 -20.66
N SER A 100 3.88 9.35 -19.74
CA SER A 100 2.46 9.34 -20.10
C SER A 100 1.58 9.78 -18.92
N GLU A 101 0.59 10.61 -19.23
CA GLU A 101 -0.46 11.03 -18.29
C GLU A 101 -1.31 9.85 -17.80
N TYR A 102 -1.60 8.91 -18.70
CA TYR A 102 -2.31 7.67 -18.37
C TYR A 102 -1.54 6.84 -17.34
N LEU A 103 -0.23 6.69 -17.51
CA LEU A 103 0.62 5.97 -16.56
C LEU A 103 0.75 6.69 -15.22
N ASP A 104 0.86 8.03 -15.22
CA ASP A 104 0.91 8.79 -13.97
C ASP A 104 -0.42 8.66 -13.19
N TYR A 105 -1.56 8.72 -13.89
CA TYR A 105 -2.88 8.49 -13.30
C TYR A 105 -2.96 7.11 -12.64
N GLN A 106 -2.72 6.04 -13.41
CA GLN A 106 -2.90 4.67 -12.94
C GLN A 106 -1.92 4.32 -11.80
N GLY A 107 -0.68 4.81 -11.87
CA GLY A 107 0.28 4.60 -10.79
C GLY A 107 -0.08 5.36 -9.52
N ARG A 108 -0.62 6.58 -9.61
CA ARG A 108 -1.15 7.30 -8.44
C ARG A 108 -2.34 6.56 -7.82
N GLU A 109 -3.25 6.02 -8.63
CA GLU A 109 -4.36 5.17 -8.16
C GLU A 109 -3.86 3.93 -7.44
N ALA A 110 -2.96 3.17 -8.07
CA ALA A 110 -2.40 1.95 -7.51
C ALA A 110 -1.66 2.20 -6.19
N ILE A 111 -0.84 3.25 -6.11
CA ILE A 111 -0.11 3.63 -4.90
C ILE A 111 -1.04 4.03 -3.77
N CYS A 112 -2.05 4.87 -4.07
CA CYS A 112 -3.08 5.22 -3.10
C CYS A 112 -3.80 3.98 -2.57
N PHE A 113 -4.08 3.00 -3.45
CA PHE A 113 -4.75 1.78 -3.07
C PHE A 113 -3.88 0.88 -2.19
N GLN A 114 -2.57 0.78 -2.46
CA GLN A 114 -1.65 0.07 -1.58
C GLN A 114 -1.64 0.72 -0.19
N ILE A 115 -1.48 2.05 -0.11
CA ILE A 115 -1.49 2.76 1.18
C ILE A 115 -2.83 2.58 1.91
N THR A 116 -3.95 2.66 1.19
CA THR A 116 -5.29 2.44 1.75
C THR A 116 -5.44 1.02 2.31
N THR A 117 -4.95 0.01 1.59
CA THR A 117 -4.95 -1.38 2.06
C THR A 117 -4.14 -1.52 3.35
N TYR A 118 -2.97 -0.90 3.43
CA TYR A 118 -2.14 -0.91 4.64
C TYR A 118 -2.78 -0.16 5.83
N LEU A 119 -3.52 0.92 5.57
CA LEU A 119 -4.32 1.61 6.58
C LEU A 119 -5.46 0.72 7.11
N TYR A 120 -6.17 0.01 6.24
CA TYR A 120 -7.20 -0.93 6.66
C TYR A 120 -6.62 -2.12 7.41
N LEU A 121 -5.47 -2.64 7.00
CA LEU A 121 -4.77 -3.71 7.72
C LEU A 121 -4.39 -3.29 9.13
N LEU A 122 -3.87 -2.06 9.29
CA LEU A 122 -3.57 -1.48 10.58
C LEU A 122 -4.82 -1.39 11.46
N MET A 123 -5.95 -0.92 10.90
CA MET A 123 -7.23 -0.85 11.62
C MET A 123 -7.70 -2.25 12.06
N CYS A 124 -7.60 -3.25 11.19
CA CYS A 124 -7.94 -4.64 11.52
C CYS A 124 -7.06 -5.18 12.67
N LEU A 125 -5.76 -4.86 12.70
CA LEU A 125 -4.86 -5.26 13.78
C LEU A 125 -5.18 -4.58 15.11
N PHE A 126 -5.60 -3.31 15.10
CA PHE A 126 -6.13 -2.65 16.29
C PHE A 126 -7.42 -3.30 16.79
N MET A 127 -8.27 -3.83 15.90
CA MET A 127 -9.47 -4.57 16.27
C MET A 127 -9.20 -6.04 16.65
N ALA A 128 -8.02 -6.58 16.32
CA ALA A 128 -7.68 -7.98 16.57
C ALA A 128 -7.55 -8.31 18.07
N TYR A 129 -7.35 -7.31 18.92
CA TYR A 129 -7.43 -7.45 20.38
C TYR A 129 -8.81 -7.94 20.87
N ILE A 130 -9.86 -7.80 20.04
CA ILE A 130 -11.26 -8.18 20.36
C ILE A 130 -11.71 -9.37 19.49
N ILE A 131 -10.81 -10.18 18.92
CA ILE A 131 -11.07 -11.33 18.00
C ILE A 131 -11.68 -10.92 16.64
N VAL A 132 -12.58 -9.93 16.60
CA VAL A 132 -13.27 -9.42 15.39
C VAL A 132 -12.27 -8.99 14.31
N GLY A 133 -11.16 -8.36 14.69
CA GLY A 133 -10.14 -7.95 13.73
C GLY A 133 -9.49 -9.11 12.96
N ALA A 134 -9.36 -10.29 13.58
CA ALA A 134 -8.77 -11.46 12.92
C ALA A 134 -9.66 -11.99 11.77
N LEU A 135 -10.99 -11.88 11.92
CA LEU A 135 -11.94 -12.27 10.87
C LEU A 135 -12.03 -11.23 9.73
N ALA A 136 -11.73 -9.96 10.01
CA ALA A 136 -11.75 -8.90 9.01
C ALA A 136 -10.57 -8.96 8.04
N ILE A 137 -9.40 -9.47 8.48
CA ILE A 137 -8.19 -9.59 7.65
C ILE A 137 -8.42 -10.42 6.37
N PRO A 138 -8.93 -11.67 6.42
CA PRO A 138 -9.14 -12.46 5.20
C PRO A 138 -10.15 -11.81 4.24
N LEU A 139 -11.17 -11.13 4.76
CA LEU A 139 -12.12 -10.38 3.93
C LEU A 139 -11.44 -9.21 3.21
N LEU A 140 -10.58 -8.46 3.92
CA LEU A 140 -9.79 -7.37 3.35
C LEU A 140 -8.83 -7.88 2.27
N LEU A 141 -8.15 -9.02 2.50
CA LEU A 141 -7.25 -9.63 1.52
C LEU A 141 -8.01 -10.11 0.28
N LEU A 142 -9.20 -10.69 0.45
CA LEU A 142 -10.06 -11.08 -0.66
C LEU A 142 -10.51 -9.86 -1.48
N PHE A 143 -10.95 -8.79 -0.81
CA PHE A 143 -11.28 -7.52 -1.47
C PHE A 143 -10.08 -6.97 -2.25
N HIS A 144 -8.88 -6.99 -1.65
CA HIS A 144 -7.65 -6.55 -2.29
C HIS A 144 -7.34 -7.35 -3.55
N LEU A 145 -7.46 -8.67 -3.48
CA LEU A 145 -7.25 -9.57 -4.62
C LEU A 145 -8.20 -9.24 -5.77
N ILE A 146 -9.50 -9.20 -5.50
CA ILE A 146 -10.53 -8.94 -6.52
C ILE A 146 -10.30 -7.57 -7.16
N ALA A 147 -10.13 -6.53 -6.35
CA ALA A 147 -9.94 -5.17 -6.86
C ALA A 147 -8.67 -5.07 -7.73
N THR A 148 -7.59 -5.74 -7.35
CA THR A 148 -6.34 -5.78 -8.12
C THR A 148 -6.49 -6.53 -9.43
N VAL A 149 -7.14 -7.69 -9.43
CA VAL A 149 -7.40 -8.46 -10.66
C VAL A 149 -8.28 -7.67 -11.64
N VAL A 150 -9.33 -7.00 -11.14
CA VAL A 150 -10.18 -6.14 -11.97
C VAL A 150 -9.36 -4.97 -12.55
N ALA A 151 -8.51 -4.33 -11.74
CA ALA A 151 -7.64 -3.25 -12.21
C ALA A 151 -6.74 -3.69 -13.38
N ILE A 152 -6.11 -4.87 -13.26
CA ILE A 152 -5.28 -5.46 -14.32
C ILE A 152 -6.12 -5.65 -15.61
N MET A 153 -7.29 -6.29 -15.51
CA MET A 153 -8.16 -6.52 -16.68
C MET A 153 -8.60 -5.22 -17.34
N VAL A 154 -8.96 -4.19 -16.55
CA VAL A 154 -9.43 -2.90 -17.08
C VAL A 154 -8.28 -2.14 -17.75
N THR A 155 -7.09 -2.14 -17.15
CA THR A 155 -5.92 -1.42 -17.68
C THR A 155 -5.31 -2.09 -18.90
N LEU A 156 -5.37 -3.43 -19.02
CA LEU A 156 -5.00 -4.14 -20.25
C LEU A 156 -5.88 -3.74 -21.44
N ASN A 157 -7.15 -3.41 -21.19
CA ASN A 157 -8.06 -2.85 -22.20
C ASN A 157 -7.80 -1.36 -22.49
N GLY A 158 -6.81 -0.73 -21.82
CA GLY A 158 -6.45 0.67 -21.99
C GLY A 158 -7.42 1.66 -21.35
N ARG A 159 -8.30 1.19 -20.46
CA ARG A 159 -9.27 2.04 -19.75
C ARG A 159 -8.70 2.53 -18.42
N LEU A 160 -9.09 3.73 -18.02
CA LEU A 160 -8.82 4.26 -16.69
C LEU A 160 -9.53 3.40 -15.64
N PHE A 161 -8.83 3.05 -14.56
CA PHE A 161 -9.40 2.28 -13.47
C PHE A 161 -9.31 3.08 -12.17
N ARG A 162 -10.39 3.06 -11.39
CA ARG A 162 -10.43 3.69 -10.07
C ARG A 162 -10.80 2.62 -9.05
N TYR A 163 -9.93 2.43 -8.07
CA TYR A 163 -10.17 1.45 -7.01
C TYR A 163 -11.37 1.87 -6.14
N PRO A 164 -12.31 0.96 -5.86
CA PRO A 164 -13.36 1.22 -4.88
C PRO A 164 -12.75 1.41 -3.48
N ALA A 165 -13.35 2.26 -2.66
CA ALA A 165 -12.88 2.58 -1.30
C ALA A 165 -11.43 3.11 -1.20
N ASN A 166 -10.85 3.62 -2.30
CA ASN A 166 -9.48 4.15 -2.32
C ASN A 166 -9.39 5.59 -1.81
N ILE A 167 -8.53 5.86 -0.82
CA ILE A 167 -8.32 7.20 -0.27
C ILE A 167 -7.43 8.02 -1.21
N SER A 168 -7.84 9.24 -1.54
CA SER A 168 -7.06 10.13 -2.41
C SER A 168 -5.98 10.88 -1.63
N ILE A 169 -4.78 10.28 -1.60
CA ILE A 169 -3.58 10.90 -1.00
C ILE A 169 -2.85 11.77 -2.04
N ILE A 170 -2.88 11.35 -3.30
CA ILE A 170 -2.23 12.03 -4.42
C ILE A 170 -3.29 12.40 -5.47
N GLU A 171 -3.15 13.58 -6.06
CA GLU A 171 -4.26 14.26 -6.75
C GLU A 171 -4.90 13.60 -7.98
N ARG A 172 -4.34 12.70 -8.79
CA ARG A 172 -5.01 12.09 -9.99
C ARG A 172 -5.58 13.01 -11.10
N THR A 173 -5.77 14.33 -10.94
CA THR A 173 -6.41 15.16 -11.99
C THR A 173 -5.59 15.15 -13.29
N PRO A 174 -6.22 14.87 -14.46
CA PRO A 174 -5.60 15.07 -15.76
C PRO A 174 -5.26 16.56 -15.96
N SER A 175 -4.12 16.84 -16.57
CA SER A 175 -3.58 18.18 -16.85
C SER A 175 -4.36 18.98 -17.91
N VAL A 176 -5.40 18.39 -18.52
CA VAL A 176 -6.27 19.07 -19.48
C VAL A 176 -7.56 19.50 -18.79
N THR A 177 -7.61 20.76 -18.38
CA THR A 177 -8.87 21.49 -18.20
C THR A 177 -9.66 21.37 -19.52
N PRO A 178 -10.91 20.88 -19.54
CA PRO A 178 -11.73 21.05 -20.73
C PRO A 178 -11.84 22.55 -20.95
N ALA A 179 -11.41 23.02 -22.12
CA ALA A 179 -11.68 24.39 -22.53
C ALA A 179 -13.19 24.60 -22.35
N SER A 180 -13.55 25.48 -21.43
CA SER A 180 -14.91 25.95 -21.26
C SER A 180 -15.34 26.55 -22.59
N THR A 181 -16.18 25.82 -23.33
CA THR A 181 -17.01 26.35 -24.41
C THR A 181 -18.14 27.18 -23.84
#